data_AF-A0A956HN48-F1
#
_entry.id   AF-A0A956HN48-F1
#
_cell.length_a   1.000
_cell.length_b   1.000
_cell.length_c   1.000
_cell.angle_alpha   90.00
_cell.angle_beta   90.00
_cell.angle_gamma   90.00
#
_symmetry.space_group_name_H-M   'P 1'
#
loop_
_entity.id
_entity.type
_entity.pdbx_description
1 polymer ?
#
loop_
_entity_poly.entity_id
_entity_poly.type
_entity_poly.pdbx_seq_one_letter_code
_entity_poly.pdbx_strand_id
1 'polypeptide(L)'
;RCPHEGYPLSQGTVDDACVLTCNWHNWKFDLETGANTMSGDGVRTYPVERRDDGHVWVDVSDPPQDQAAAKILVGLRAAFDERDHGWIARELARLVEVGVDPIVGVQAAVGWCAPRLEYGMTHAFAAAADWLALRDHFAESGCLEDQLICLTETIDHMAFDALREPEHPLPAASEAPYSADALREQIEREDADAAVATVLGAIAAGMDHAALAPTLAQAALAHYNDFGHSLIYVHKTGELLARLGAELAAPVLAAYVRGLCYATREDLIPEFRPYARALAKLPPAFGDAREPCDDAEVRALVGASLSKVFSWVHKQAEARAPEVLHDALTRACAHNILRFDAAHAEASDVKVADNIGWLDFSHGLTFASAVRRTCAAQPSLWGPALLQMACFVARNRRFLDAGEGDPLARYRVDDRQALFAELRARVCDHGLPLPIHPAHWLKTMCAVELELPHMSPSTQEATLAALRRFVHAPMKLKHARRNVHQAMALVGVGDEPSAAR
;
A
#
# COMPACT_ATOMS: atom_id res chain seq x y z
N ARG A 1 2.79 -35.35 7.60
CA ARG A 1 4.08 -34.96 6.97
C ARG A 1 4.66 -33.80 7.76
N CYS A 2 5.97 -33.56 7.69
CA CYS A 2 6.58 -32.38 8.30
C CYS A 2 6.12 -31.15 7.51
N PRO A 3 5.59 -30.11 8.16
CA PRO A 3 5.05 -28.96 7.44
C PRO A 3 6.14 -28.05 6.83
N HIS A 4 7.40 -28.17 7.26
CA HIS A 4 8.52 -27.43 6.69
C HIS A 4 8.74 -27.76 5.20
N GLU A 5 9.06 -29.02 4.89
CA GLU A 5 9.35 -29.48 3.51
C GLU A 5 8.78 -30.87 3.19
N GLY A 6 7.73 -31.30 3.90
CA GLY A 6 6.95 -32.48 3.52
C GLY A 6 7.53 -33.84 3.88
N TYR A 7 8.64 -33.91 4.63
CA TYR A 7 9.27 -35.16 5.08
C TYR A 7 8.26 -36.09 5.80
N PRO A 8 8.27 -37.42 5.58
CA PRO A 8 7.41 -38.33 6.31
C PRO A 8 7.81 -38.42 7.79
N LEU A 9 7.03 -37.76 8.67
CA LEU A 9 7.24 -37.79 10.12
C LEU A 9 7.17 -39.18 10.74
N SER A 10 6.51 -40.14 10.08
CA SER A 10 6.53 -41.56 10.47
C SER A 10 7.91 -42.20 10.36
N GLN A 11 8.86 -41.57 9.67
CA GLN A 11 10.26 -41.96 9.60
C GLN A 11 11.16 -41.07 10.47
N GLY A 12 10.58 -40.19 11.29
CA GLY A 12 11.33 -39.37 12.25
C GLY A 12 11.84 -40.19 13.43
N THR A 13 12.71 -39.57 14.23
CA THR A 13 13.31 -40.19 15.42
C THR A 13 12.66 -39.62 16.67
N VAL A 14 12.17 -40.47 17.57
CA VAL A 14 11.60 -40.05 18.87
C VAL A 14 12.64 -40.25 19.96
N ASP A 15 12.82 -39.24 20.82
CA ASP A 15 13.70 -39.32 21.99
C ASP A 15 12.94 -39.67 23.29
N ASP A 16 13.70 -39.85 24.38
CA ASP A 16 13.16 -40.23 25.69
C ASP A 16 12.26 -39.14 26.32
N ALA A 17 12.29 -37.91 25.78
CA ALA A 17 11.44 -36.80 26.19
C ALA A 17 10.14 -36.71 25.37
N CYS A 18 9.82 -37.75 24.58
CA CYS A 18 8.65 -37.78 23.69
C CYS A 18 8.68 -36.67 22.61
N VAL A 19 9.87 -36.27 22.17
CA VAL A 19 10.02 -35.30 21.07
C VAL A 19 10.33 -36.04 19.77
N LEU A 20 9.45 -35.87 18.78
CA LEU A 20 9.65 -36.35 17.42
C LEU A 20 10.55 -35.39 16.63
N THR A 21 11.71 -35.86 16.21
CA THR A 21 12.63 -35.13 15.34
C THR A 21 12.44 -35.55 13.88
N CYS A 22 12.18 -34.60 13.00
CA CYS A 22 12.21 -34.77 11.55
C CYS A 22 13.65 -35.01 11.08
N ASN A 23 13.92 -36.16 10.46
CA ASN A 23 15.27 -36.56 10.06
C ASN A 23 15.88 -35.73 8.92
N TRP A 24 15.13 -34.81 8.29
CA TRP A 24 15.66 -33.97 7.21
C TRP A 24 16.24 -32.65 7.73
N HIS A 25 15.39 -31.74 8.22
CA HIS A 25 15.79 -30.40 8.68
C HIS A 25 15.71 -30.22 10.21
N ASN A 26 15.65 -31.33 10.96
CA ASN A 26 15.74 -31.34 12.42
C ASN A 26 14.64 -30.52 13.14
N TRP A 27 13.49 -30.32 12.48
CA TRP A 27 12.28 -29.80 13.15
C TRP A 27 11.82 -30.79 14.21
N LYS A 28 11.40 -30.27 15.36
CA LYS A 28 11.11 -31.06 16.55
C LYS A 28 9.69 -30.81 17.01
N PHE A 29 8.94 -31.88 17.26
CA PHE A 29 7.54 -31.82 17.65
C PHE A 29 7.34 -32.53 18.97
N ASP A 30 6.73 -31.85 19.92
CA ASP A 30 6.24 -32.47 21.14
C ASP A 30 5.07 -33.41 20.78
N LEU A 31 5.17 -34.70 21.14
CA LEU A 31 4.17 -35.70 20.74
C LEU A 31 2.82 -35.55 21.47
N GLU A 32 2.78 -34.90 22.64
CA GLU A 32 1.56 -34.70 23.41
C GLU A 32 0.73 -33.55 22.81
N THR A 33 1.38 -32.45 22.50
CA THR A 33 0.74 -31.19 22.07
C THR A 33 0.76 -31.00 20.55
N GLY A 34 1.70 -31.64 19.85
CA GLY A 34 1.99 -31.41 18.44
C GLY A 34 2.73 -30.10 18.18
N ALA A 35 3.11 -29.34 19.21
CA ALA A 35 3.80 -28.06 19.05
C ALA A 35 5.22 -28.28 18.50
N ASN A 36 5.66 -27.38 17.61
CA ASN A 36 7.05 -27.33 17.19
C ASN A 36 7.89 -26.62 18.26
N THR A 37 8.96 -27.25 18.72
CA THR A 37 9.82 -26.74 19.80
C THR A 37 10.98 -25.85 19.32
N MET A 38 11.16 -25.73 18.00
CA MET A 38 12.24 -24.97 17.35
C MET A 38 11.76 -23.65 16.70
N SER A 39 10.49 -23.28 16.89
CA SER A 39 9.73 -22.29 16.10
C SER A 39 9.35 -22.81 14.69
N GLY A 40 8.20 -22.36 14.18
CA GLY A 40 7.50 -22.92 13.01
C GLY A 40 6.17 -23.62 13.33
N ASP A 41 5.45 -24.08 12.31
CA ASP A 41 4.14 -24.69 12.51
C ASP A 41 4.19 -26.06 13.20
N GLY A 42 3.22 -26.24 14.11
CA GLY A 42 2.96 -27.52 14.75
C GLY A 42 2.24 -28.52 13.83
N VAL A 43 2.01 -29.71 14.36
CA VAL A 43 1.28 -30.79 13.69
C VAL A 43 0.00 -31.14 14.44
N ARG A 44 -0.96 -31.71 13.72
CA ARG A 44 -2.17 -32.26 14.35
C ARG A 44 -1.81 -33.47 15.21
N THR A 45 -2.31 -33.47 16.43
CA THR A 45 -2.35 -34.63 17.32
C THR A 45 -3.74 -35.26 17.26
N TYR A 46 -3.80 -36.54 17.61
CA TYR A 46 -5.03 -37.31 17.69
C TYR A 46 -5.16 -37.85 19.12
N PRO A 47 -6.31 -37.66 19.80
CA PRO A 47 -6.53 -38.27 21.10
C PRO A 47 -6.35 -39.79 21.03
N VAL A 48 -5.58 -40.34 21.97
CA VAL A 48 -5.29 -41.77 22.04
C VAL A 48 -5.72 -42.32 23.38
N GLU A 49 -6.44 -43.43 23.37
CA GLU A 49 -6.81 -44.18 24.57
C GLU A 49 -6.24 -45.60 24.50
N ARG A 50 -5.50 -45.99 25.54
CA ARG A 50 -5.08 -47.38 25.71
C ARG A 50 -6.14 -48.12 26.53
N ARG A 51 -6.74 -49.13 25.92
CA ARG A 51 -7.77 -49.97 26.55
C ARG A 51 -7.14 -51.08 27.40
N ASP A 52 -7.89 -51.56 28.39
CA ASP A 52 -7.46 -52.62 29.32
C ASP A 52 -7.14 -53.95 28.61
N ASP A 53 -7.72 -54.18 27.43
CA ASP A 53 -7.47 -55.34 26.59
C ASP A 53 -6.19 -55.25 25.73
N GLY A 54 -5.42 -54.16 25.90
CA GLY A 54 -4.15 -53.91 25.21
C GLY A 54 -4.28 -53.21 23.87
N HIS A 55 -5.49 -52.91 23.38
CA HIS A 55 -5.67 -52.14 22.14
C HIS A 55 -5.45 -50.65 22.35
N VAL A 56 -5.00 -49.98 21.28
CA VAL A 56 -4.85 -48.52 21.22
C VAL A 56 -5.93 -47.97 20.30
N TRP A 57 -6.81 -47.14 20.87
CA TRP A 57 -7.86 -46.45 20.14
C TRP A 57 -7.37 -45.04 19.80
N VAL A 58 -7.57 -44.63 18.55
CA VAL A 58 -7.20 -43.29 18.06
C VAL A 58 -8.48 -42.61 17.59
N ASP A 59 -8.79 -41.45 18.18
CA ASP A 59 -9.89 -40.62 17.69
C ASP A 59 -9.41 -39.82 16.49
N VAL A 60 -9.93 -40.17 15.31
CA VAL A 60 -9.62 -39.52 14.03
C VAL A 60 -10.62 -38.44 13.65
N SER A 61 -11.60 -38.16 14.52
CA SER A 61 -12.62 -37.13 14.28
C SER A 61 -11.97 -35.75 14.18
N ASP A 62 -12.54 -34.90 13.32
CA ASP A 62 -12.14 -33.51 13.25
C ASP A 62 -12.66 -32.74 14.46
N PRO A 63 -11.86 -31.82 15.04
CA PRO A 63 -12.35 -30.94 16.08
C PRO A 63 -13.48 -30.06 15.52
N PRO A 64 -14.37 -29.54 16.39
CA PRO A 64 -15.32 -28.52 16.01
C PRO A 64 -14.66 -27.36 15.24
N GLN A 65 -15.33 -26.85 14.21
CA GLN A 65 -14.77 -25.85 13.28
C GLN A 65 -14.23 -24.61 14.01
N ASP A 66 -14.93 -24.14 15.04
CA ASP A 66 -14.56 -22.98 15.86
C ASP A 66 -13.26 -23.22 16.64
N GLN A 67 -13.08 -24.41 17.22
CA GLN A 67 -11.86 -24.80 17.90
C GLN A 67 -10.69 -24.94 16.92
N ALA A 68 -10.95 -25.50 15.73
CA ALA A 68 -9.95 -25.61 14.69
C ALA A 68 -9.48 -24.22 14.22
N ALA A 69 -10.42 -23.32 13.91
CA ALA A 69 -10.13 -21.96 13.50
C ALA A 69 -9.36 -21.18 14.56
N ALA A 70 -9.74 -21.29 15.84
CA ALA A 70 -9.02 -20.65 16.94
C ALA A 70 -7.56 -21.12 17.03
N LYS A 71 -7.31 -22.43 16.88
CA LYS A 71 -5.95 -22.98 16.86
C LYS A 71 -5.14 -22.48 15.65
N ILE A 72 -5.78 -22.41 14.47
CA ILE A 72 -5.15 -21.89 13.24
C ILE A 72 -4.77 -20.41 13.41
N LEU A 73 -5.63 -19.59 14.02
CA LEU A 73 -5.32 -18.18 14.28
C LEU A 73 -4.16 -17.98 15.26
N VAL A 74 -3.96 -18.89 16.22
CA VAL A 74 -2.76 -18.90 17.08
C VAL A 74 -1.51 -19.18 16.24
N GLY A 75 -1.56 -20.16 15.34
CA GLY A 75 -0.47 -20.44 14.41
C GLY A 75 -0.17 -19.27 13.47
N LEU A 76 -1.23 -18.65 12.91
CA LEU A 76 -1.11 -17.49 12.03
C LEU A 76 -0.51 -16.29 12.75
N ARG A 77 -0.83 -16.09 14.04
CA ARG A 77 -0.20 -15.05 14.86
C ARG A 77 1.32 -15.28 14.99
N ALA A 78 1.74 -16.50 15.28
CA ALA A 78 3.17 -16.82 15.36
C ALA A 78 3.87 -16.62 14.00
N ALA A 79 3.23 -17.05 12.90
CA ALA A 79 3.72 -16.82 11.55
C ALA A 79 3.87 -15.33 11.21
N PHE A 80 2.92 -14.50 11.65
CA PHE A 80 2.96 -13.05 11.53
C PHE A 80 4.13 -12.44 12.31
N ASP A 81 4.30 -12.83 13.58
CA ASP A 81 5.35 -12.29 14.45
C ASP A 81 6.77 -12.66 13.94
N GLU A 82 6.93 -13.82 13.28
CA GLU A 82 8.19 -14.24 12.66
C GLU A 82 8.35 -13.74 11.21
N ARG A 83 7.28 -13.20 10.61
CA ARG A 83 7.17 -12.90 9.18
C ARG A 83 7.57 -14.10 8.29
N ASP A 84 7.02 -15.26 8.60
CA ASP A 84 7.17 -16.46 7.77
C ASP A 84 6.03 -16.54 6.74
N HIS A 85 6.31 -16.05 5.53
CA HIS A 85 5.35 -16.01 4.42
C HIS A 85 4.80 -17.40 4.05
N GLY A 86 5.64 -18.45 4.09
CA GLY A 86 5.21 -19.81 3.78
C GLY A 86 4.27 -20.35 4.85
N TRP A 87 4.54 -20.05 6.12
CA TRP A 87 3.68 -20.43 7.23
C TRP A 87 2.34 -19.66 7.18
N ILE A 88 2.34 -18.36 6.91
CA ILE A 88 1.11 -17.57 6.70
C ILE A 88 0.21 -18.23 5.66
N ALA A 89 0.76 -18.56 4.48
CA ALA A 89 0.00 -19.22 3.41
C ALA A 89 -0.60 -20.57 3.84
N ARG A 90 0.14 -21.37 4.62
CA ARG A 90 -0.36 -22.65 5.15
C ARG A 90 -1.51 -22.47 6.13
N GLU A 91 -1.46 -21.48 7.02
CA GLU A 91 -2.56 -21.23 7.96
C GLU A 91 -3.81 -20.71 7.25
N LEU A 92 -3.67 -19.85 6.24
CA LEU A 92 -4.79 -19.41 5.41
C LEU A 92 -5.42 -20.60 4.65
N ALA A 93 -4.61 -21.51 4.11
CA ALA A 93 -5.10 -22.73 3.47
C ALA A 93 -5.82 -23.66 4.47
N ARG A 94 -5.35 -23.76 5.72
CA ARG A 94 -6.02 -24.52 6.79
C ARG A 94 -7.37 -23.92 7.17
N LEU A 95 -7.53 -22.59 7.16
CA LEU A 95 -8.84 -21.96 7.35
C LEU A 95 -9.83 -22.44 6.29
N VAL A 96 -9.40 -22.48 5.03
CA VAL A 96 -10.23 -23.02 3.93
C VAL A 96 -10.55 -24.50 4.14
N GLU A 97 -9.55 -25.31 4.52
CA GLU A 97 -9.73 -26.75 4.80
C GLU A 97 -10.81 -27.01 5.84
N VAL A 98 -10.85 -26.21 6.91
CA VAL A 98 -11.85 -26.34 7.97
C VAL A 98 -13.17 -25.63 7.65
N GLY A 99 -13.32 -25.04 6.46
CA GLY A 99 -14.56 -24.39 6.01
C GLY A 99 -14.81 -23.00 6.57
N VAL A 100 -13.75 -22.27 6.95
CA VAL A 100 -13.79 -20.87 7.41
C VAL A 100 -13.24 -19.97 6.32
N ASP A 101 -13.88 -18.82 6.07
CA ASP A 101 -13.35 -17.85 5.12
C ASP A 101 -12.00 -17.31 5.64
N PRO A 102 -10.89 -17.47 4.90
CA PRO A 102 -9.56 -17.04 5.33
C PRO A 102 -9.42 -15.53 5.53
N ILE A 103 -10.42 -14.71 5.16
CA ILE A 103 -10.45 -13.27 5.46
C ILE A 103 -10.31 -12.96 6.96
N VAL A 104 -10.73 -13.88 7.84
CA VAL A 104 -10.58 -13.74 9.30
C VAL A 104 -9.10 -13.60 9.72
N GLY A 105 -8.18 -14.16 8.93
CA GLY A 105 -6.75 -13.99 9.13
C GLY A 105 -6.28 -12.55 8.90
N VAL A 106 -6.81 -11.88 7.86
CA VAL A 106 -6.52 -10.46 7.59
C VAL A 106 -7.14 -9.58 8.67
N GLN A 107 -8.37 -9.86 9.09
CA GLN A 107 -9.02 -9.12 10.18
C GLN A 107 -8.18 -9.18 11.47
N ALA A 108 -7.68 -10.37 11.81
CA ALA A 108 -6.80 -10.55 12.97
C ALA A 108 -5.46 -9.82 12.79
N ALA A 109 -4.85 -9.91 11.59
CA ALA A 109 -3.58 -9.24 11.27
C ALA A 109 -3.67 -7.71 11.38
N VAL A 110 -4.80 -7.08 11.00
CA VAL A 110 -5.02 -5.65 11.22
C VAL A 110 -4.96 -5.32 12.72
N GLY A 111 -5.58 -6.14 13.57
CA GLY A 111 -5.55 -5.97 15.03
C GLY A 111 -4.15 -6.16 15.64
N TRP A 112 -3.30 -6.98 15.03
CA TRP A 112 -1.91 -7.17 15.46
C TRP A 112 -0.99 -6.05 14.96
N CYS A 113 -1.22 -5.58 13.73
CA CYS A 113 -0.38 -4.57 13.07
C CYS A 113 -0.67 -3.16 13.59
N ALA A 114 -1.94 -2.73 13.63
CA ALA A 114 -2.30 -1.33 13.91
C ALA A 114 -1.70 -0.76 15.20
N PRO A 115 -1.66 -1.48 16.34
CA PRO A 115 -1.03 -0.98 17.57
C PRO A 115 0.49 -0.73 17.43
N ARG A 116 1.15 -1.37 16.47
CA ARG A 116 2.59 -1.26 16.23
C ARG A 116 2.96 -0.13 15.27
N LEU A 117 1.97 0.57 14.72
CA LEU A 117 2.18 1.70 13.81
C LEU A 117 2.35 3.00 14.60
N GLU A 118 3.55 3.22 15.15
CA GLU A 118 3.88 4.42 15.96
C GLU A 118 3.54 5.73 15.22
N TYR A 119 3.86 5.81 13.94
CA TYR A 119 3.67 7.02 13.13
C TYR A 119 2.43 6.96 12.23
N GLY A 120 1.54 6.01 12.48
CA GLY A 120 0.28 5.86 11.76
C GLY A 120 0.35 4.98 10.52
N MET A 121 -0.71 5.06 9.71
CA MET A 121 -0.99 4.14 8.61
C MET A 121 0.13 4.09 7.57
N THR A 122 0.54 2.87 7.23
CA THR A 122 1.58 2.60 6.22
C THR A 122 0.98 2.14 4.90
N HIS A 123 1.86 1.76 3.97
CA HIS A 123 1.49 1.14 2.71
C HIS A 123 0.75 -0.18 2.86
N ALA A 124 0.97 -0.93 3.95
CA ALA A 124 0.33 -2.22 4.16
C ALA A 124 -1.20 -2.12 4.12
N PHE A 125 -1.79 -1.17 4.87
CA PHE A 125 -3.25 -1.03 4.90
C PHE A 125 -3.81 -0.45 3.60
N ALA A 126 -3.08 0.48 2.97
CA ALA A 126 -3.50 1.03 1.70
C ALA A 126 -3.50 -0.04 0.59
N ALA A 127 -2.45 -0.86 0.53
CA ALA A 127 -2.36 -1.97 -0.41
C ALA A 127 -3.34 -3.09 -0.09
N ALA A 128 -3.65 -3.34 1.19
CA ALA A 128 -4.66 -4.32 1.61
C ALA A 128 -6.01 -4.07 0.94
N ALA A 129 -6.44 -2.82 0.82
CA ALA A 129 -7.68 -2.47 0.11
C ALA A 129 -7.68 -2.98 -1.35
N ASP A 130 -6.55 -2.85 -2.05
CA ASP A 130 -6.40 -3.29 -3.42
C ASP A 130 -6.18 -4.81 -3.55
N TRP A 131 -5.46 -5.43 -2.61
CA TRP A 131 -5.29 -6.89 -2.57
C TRP A 131 -6.61 -7.59 -2.35
N LEU A 132 -7.45 -7.07 -1.45
CA LEU A 132 -8.77 -7.64 -1.22
C LEU A 132 -9.72 -7.39 -2.39
N ALA A 133 -9.60 -6.27 -3.10
CA ALA A 133 -10.32 -6.08 -4.35
C ALA A 133 -9.90 -7.09 -5.44
N LEU A 134 -8.60 -7.39 -5.51
CA LEU A 134 -8.08 -8.41 -6.42
C LEU A 134 -8.52 -9.83 -6.01
N ARG A 135 -8.60 -10.13 -4.70
CA ARG A 135 -9.21 -11.36 -4.18
C ARG A 135 -10.65 -11.52 -4.66
N ASP A 136 -11.47 -10.47 -4.56
CA ASP A 136 -12.87 -10.52 -5.01
C ASP A 136 -12.98 -10.86 -6.50
N HIS A 137 -12.12 -10.26 -7.32
CA HIS A 137 -12.03 -10.58 -8.75
C HIS A 137 -11.69 -12.06 -9.01
N PHE A 138 -10.75 -12.63 -8.25
CA PHE A 138 -10.41 -14.05 -8.37
C PHE A 138 -11.50 -14.97 -7.81
N ALA A 139 -12.29 -14.51 -6.83
CA ALA A 139 -13.45 -15.23 -6.33
C ALA A 139 -14.54 -15.37 -7.41
N GLU A 140 -14.78 -14.34 -8.22
CA GLU A 140 -15.71 -14.40 -9.37
C GLU A 140 -15.32 -15.50 -10.39
N SER A 141 -14.02 -15.73 -10.55
CA SER A 141 -13.47 -16.74 -11.47
C SER A 141 -13.21 -18.10 -10.80
N GLY A 142 -13.47 -18.24 -9.50
CA GLY A 142 -13.26 -19.47 -8.73
C GLY A 142 -11.78 -19.84 -8.52
N CYS A 143 -10.83 -18.91 -8.69
CA CYS A 143 -9.41 -19.19 -8.50
C CYS A 143 -9.03 -19.06 -7.02
N LEU A 144 -9.07 -20.16 -6.28
CA LEU A 144 -8.76 -20.17 -4.84
C LEU A 144 -7.28 -19.87 -4.55
N GLU A 145 -6.37 -20.36 -5.39
CA GLU A 145 -4.92 -20.13 -5.23
C GLU A 145 -4.60 -18.64 -5.26
N ASP A 146 -5.08 -17.92 -6.28
CA ASP A 146 -4.87 -16.47 -6.39
C ASP A 146 -5.55 -15.69 -5.26
N GLN A 147 -6.71 -16.15 -4.76
CA GLN A 147 -7.34 -15.56 -3.57
C GLN A 147 -6.44 -15.69 -2.32
N LEU A 148 -5.82 -16.85 -2.12
CA LEU A 148 -4.90 -17.09 -1.01
C LEU A 148 -3.59 -16.31 -1.17
N ILE A 149 -3.09 -16.12 -2.39
CA ILE A 149 -1.94 -15.23 -2.66
C ILE A 149 -2.26 -13.81 -2.20
N CYS A 150 -3.43 -13.27 -2.60
CA CYS A 150 -3.83 -11.90 -2.20
C CYS A 150 -3.88 -11.72 -0.67
N LEU A 151 -4.40 -12.72 0.04
CA LEU A 151 -4.47 -12.70 1.50
C LEU A 151 -3.08 -12.84 2.14
N THR A 152 -2.23 -13.72 1.61
CA THR A 152 -0.86 -13.92 2.10
C THR A 152 -0.03 -12.65 1.94
N GLU A 153 -0.07 -12.02 0.77
CA GLU A 153 0.63 -10.75 0.49
C GLU A 153 0.14 -9.60 1.40
N THR A 154 -1.17 -9.58 1.70
CA THR A 154 -1.75 -8.62 2.62
C THR A 154 -1.17 -8.78 4.03
N ILE A 155 -1.11 -10.01 4.54
CA ILE A 155 -0.60 -10.31 5.88
C ILE A 155 0.92 -10.15 5.95
N ASP A 156 1.68 -10.56 4.92
CA ASP A 156 3.15 -10.37 4.88
C ASP A 156 3.53 -8.89 4.96
N HIS A 157 2.83 -8.01 4.26
CA HIS A 157 3.12 -6.58 4.31
C HIS A 157 2.84 -6.01 5.70
N MET A 158 1.72 -6.38 6.33
CA MET A 158 1.41 -5.99 7.70
C MET A 158 2.44 -6.54 8.70
N ALA A 159 2.90 -7.78 8.51
CA ALA A 159 3.93 -8.40 9.32
C ALA A 159 5.28 -7.70 9.15
N PHE A 160 5.64 -7.32 7.92
CA PHE A 160 6.85 -6.56 7.62
C PHE A 160 6.89 -5.22 8.36
N ASP A 161 5.79 -4.46 8.34
CA ASP A 161 5.70 -3.15 8.99
C ASP A 161 5.63 -3.26 10.53
N ALA A 162 5.10 -4.37 11.05
CA ALA A 162 4.98 -4.63 12.48
C ALA A 162 6.21 -5.32 13.10
N LEU A 163 7.11 -5.86 12.28
CA LEU A 163 8.15 -6.78 12.73
C LEU A 163 9.08 -6.11 13.75
N ARG A 164 9.05 -6.61 14.98
CA ARG A 164 9.87 -6.13 16.13
C ARG A 164 9.54 -4.72 16.60
N GLU A 165 8.44 -4.13 16.14
CA GLU A 165 7.95 -2.86 16.66
C GLU A 165 7.17 -3.06 17.97
N PRO A 166 7.33 -2.17 18.96
CA PRO A 166 6.55 -2.23 20.20
C PRO A 166 5.09 -1.84 19.96
N GLU A 167 4.21 -2.20 20.90
CA GLU A 167 2.81 -1.75 20.86
C GLU A 167 2.67 -0.34 21.46
N HIS A 168 1.94 0.52 20.76
CA HIS A 168 1.57 1.89 21.16
C HIS A 168 0.07 1.93 21.43
N PRO A 169 -0.36 1.92 22.70
CA PRO A 169 -1.77 1.94 23.07
C PRO A 169 -2.52 3.11 22.42
N LEU A 170 -3.76 2.84 22.00
CA LEU A 170 -4.65 3.91 21.55
C LEU A 170 -5.09 4.78 22.74
N PRO A 171 -5.25 6.10 22.56
CA PRO A 171 -5.85 6.94 23.58
C PRO A 171 -7.31 6.54 23.84
N ALA A 172 -7.83 6.93 25.01
CA ALA A 172 -9.25 6.75 25.30
C ALA A 172 -10.12 7.55 24.31
N ALA A 173 -11.29 7.01 23.96
CA ALA A 173 -12.26 7.70 23.13
C ALA A 173 -12.72 9.01 23.81
N SER A 174 -12.81 10.09 23.03
CA SER A 174 -13.32 11.38 23.50
C SER A 174 -14.81 11.26 23.87
N GLU A 175 -15.17 11.77 25.05
CA GLU A 175 -16.57 11.92 25.49
C GLU A 175 -17.24 13.17 24.90
N ALA A 176 -16.46 14.11 24.35
CA ALA A 176 -17.01 15.30 23.73
C ALA A 176 -17.72 14.96 22.39
N PRO A 177 -18.83 15.65 22.05
CA PRO A 177 -19.48 15.48 20.75
C PRO A 177 -18.53 15.74 19.58
N TYR A 178 -18.66 14.96 18.51
CA TYR A 178 -17.85 15.14 17.31
C TYR A 178 -17.99 16.55 16.72
N SER A 179 -16.85 17.17 16.40
CA SER A 179 -16.77 18.43 15.68
C SER A 179 -15.72 18.31 14.58
N ALA A 180 -16.14 18.55 13.33
CA ALA A 180 -15.26 18.52 12.17
C ALA A 180 -14.15 19.57 12.26
N ASP A 181 -14.48 20.77 12.76
CA ASP A 181 -13.52 21.85 12.93
C ASP A 181 -12.50 21.53 14.03
N ALA A 182 -12.95 20.94 15.14
CA ALA A 182 -12.04 20.51 16.21
C ALA A 182 -11.06 19.44 15.74
N LEU A 183 -11.55 18.42 15.01
CA LEU A 183 -10.69 17.37 14.47
C LEU A 183 -9.63 17.95 13.52
N ARG A 184 -10.03 18.84 12.61
CA ARG A 184 -9.08 19.49 11.69
C ARG A 184 -8.05 20.35 12.43
N GLU A 185 -8.46 21.06 13.47
CA GLU A 185 -7.56 21.89 14.28
C GLU A 185 -6.55 21.05 15.08
N GLN A 186 -6.97 19.90 15.60
CA GLN A 186 -6.07 18.94 16.27
C GLN A 186 -5.03 18.37 15.30
N ILE A 187 -5.46 17.99 14.08
CA ILE A 187 -4.56 17.52 13.02
C ILE A 187 -3.55 18.61 12.62
N GLU A 188 -4.02 19.85 12.41
CA GLU A 188 -3.15 20.99 12.07
C GLU A 188 -2.10 21.29 13.15
N ARG A 189 -2.42 21.01 14.42
CA ARG A 189 -1.50 21.15 15.56
C ARG A 189 -0.59 19.93 15.76
N GLU A 190 -0.71 18.92 14.90
CA GLU A 190 0.00 17.64 15.02
C GLU A 190 -0.26 16.93 16.37
N ASP A 191 -1.43 17.17 16.98
CA ASP A 191 -1.86 16.53 18.23
C ASP A 191 -2.53 15.18 17.93
N ALA A 192 -1.70 14.17 17.71
CA ALA A 192 -2.13 12.83 17.32
C ALA A 192 -3.07 12.19 18.35
N ASP A 193 -2.78 12.33 19.65
CA ASP A 193 -3.59 11.72 20.71
C ASP A 193 -4.99 12.34 20.76
N ALA A 194 -5.10 13.67 20.69
CA ALA A 194 -6.39 14.34 20.67
C ALA A 194 -7.20 14.01 19.41
N ALA A 195 -6.56 14.03 18.23
CA ALA A 195 -7.21 13.71 16.96
C ALA A 195 -7.72 12.25 16.93
N VAL A 196 -6.90 11.29 17.38
CA VAL A 196 -7.31 9.88 17.48
C VAL A 196 -8.42 9.71 18.49
N ALA A 197 -8.34 10.32 19.68
CA ALA A 197 -9.41 10.27 20.68
C ALA A 197 -10.74 10.79 20.12
N THR A 198 -10.73 11.90 19.37
CA THR A 198 -11.92 12.45 18.72
C THR A 198 -12.52 11.49 17.69
N VAL A 199 -11.71 10.82 16.86
CA VAL A 199 -12.21 9.83 15.90
C VAL A 199 -12.73 8.57 16.58
N LEU A 200 -12.07 8.08 17.63
CA LEU A 200 -12.58 6.95 18.42
C LEU A 200 -13.91 7.27 19.11
N GLY A 201 -14.08 8.50 19.62
CA GLY A 201 -15.35 8.98 20.16
C GLY A 201 -16.46 9.02 19.10
N ALA A 202 -16.14 9.48 17.88
CA ALA A 202 -17.08 9.49 16.77
C ALA A 202 -17.54 8.07 16.37
N ILE A 203 -16.60 7.11 16.32
CA ILE A 203 -16.90 5.70 16.04
C ILE A 203 -17.79 5.10 17.13
N ALA A 204 -17.47 5.37 18.41
CA ALA A 204 -18.30 4.93 19.54
C ALA A 204 -19.72 5.53 19.50
N ALA A 205 -19.88 6.73 18.93
CA ALA A 205 -21.17 7.36 18.67
C ALA A 205 -21.88 6.85 17.40
N GLY A 206 -21.32 5.87 16.68
CA GLY A 206 -21.91 5.24 15.51
C GLY A 206 -21.58 5.91 14.17
N MET A 207 -20.61 6.83 14.12
CA MET A 207 -20.14 7.38 12.84
C MET A 207 -19.24 6.36 12.13
N ASP A 208 -19.49 6.20 10.83
CA ASP A 208 -18.67 5.37 9.95
C ASP A 208 -17.61 6.21 9.21
N HIS A 209 -16.81 5.53 8.39
CA HIS A 209 -15.82 6.20 7.53
C HIS A 209 -16.48 7.22 6.58
N ALA A 210 -17.65 6.91 6.00
CA ALA A 210 -18.32 7.79 5.06
C ALA A 210 -18.70 9.14 5.69
N ALA A 211 -19.13 9.14 6.95
CA ALA A 211 -19.42 10.35 7.71
C ALA A 211 -18.15 11.17 8.06
N LEU A 212 -17.01 10.51 8.26
CA LEU A 212 -15.74 11.16 8.62
C LEU A 212 -14.91 11.61 7.40
N ALA A 213 -15.08 10.95 6.26
CA ALA A 213 -14.29 11.15 5.04
C ALA A 213 -14.26 12.61 4.56
N PRO A 214 -15.34 13.42 4.64
CA PRO A 214 -15.29 14.84 4.28
C PRO A 214 -14.26 15.64 5.07
N THR A 215 -14.30 15.52 6.40
CA THR A 215 -13.36 16.20 7.29
C THR A 215 -11.93 15.72 7.07
N LEU A 216 -11.75 14.41 6.91
CA LEU A 216 -10.43 13.80 6.69
C LEU A 216 -9.82 14.20 5.34
N ALA A 217 -10.64 14.33 4.28
CA ALA A 217 -10.19 14.79 2.97
C ALA A 217 -9.77 16.27 2.99
N GLN A 218 -10.48 17.11 3.75
CA GLN A 218 -10.09 18.52 3.96
C GLN A 218 -8.74 18.61 4.67
N ALA A 219 -8.52 17.82 5.72
CA ALA A 219 -7.23 17.76 6.42
C ALA A 219 -6.11 17.23 5.51
N ALA A 220 -6.39 16.18 4.74
CA ALA A 220 -5.42 15.59 3.81
C ALA A 220 -4.96 16.56 2.70
N LEU A 221 -5.81 17.49 2.28
CA LEU A 221 -5.52 18.48 1.24
C LEU A 221 -5.15 19.88 1.77
N ALA A 222 -5.15 20.08 3.09
CA ALA A 222 -4.80 21.36 3.72
C ALA A 222 -3.38 21.81 3.33
N HIS A 223 -2.47 20.85 3.25
CA HIS A 223 -1.08 20.99 2.84
C HIS A 223 -0.76 19.99 1.72
N TYR A 224 0.40 20.16 1.07
CA TYR A 224 0.94 19.10 0.23
C TYR A 224 1.57 18.03 1.16
N ASN A 225 0.73 17.14 1.66
CA ASN A 225 1.10 16.20 2.72
C ASN A 225 1.59 14.86 2.17
N ASP A 226 2.68 14.39 2.76
CA ASP A 226 3.22 13.03 2.67
C ASP A 226 3.20 12.47 1.25
N PHE A 227 3.68 13.26 0.31
CA PHE A 227 3.73 12.89 -1.10
C PHE A 227 2.41 12.32 -1.64
N GLY A 228 1.28 12.88 -1.17
CA GLY A 228 -0.08 12.53 -1.57
C GLY A 228 -0.71 11.34 -0.84
N HIS A 229 0.02 10.62 0.04
CA HIS A 229 -0.53 9.49 0.79
C HIS A 229 -1.75 9.89 1.61
N SER A 230 -1.71 11.06 2.25
CA SER A 230 -2.81 11.54 3.08
C SER A 230 -4.16 11.49 2.35
N LEU A 231 -4.23 11.91 1.08
CA LEU A 231 -5.49 11.84 0.33
C LEU A 231 -5.79 10.43 -0.19
N ILE A 232 -4.78 9.70 -0.66
CA ILE A 232 -4.93 8.32 -1.16
C ILE A 232 -5.54 7.43 -0.06
N TYR A 233 -5.05 7.59 1.17
CA TYR A 233 -5.45 6.76 2.31
C TYR A 233 -6.86 7.06 2.82
N VAL A 234 -7.44 8.23 2.52
CA VAL A 234 -8.87 8.49 2.76
C VAL A 234 -9.71 7.40 2.11
N HIS A 235 -9.54 7.16 0.80
CA HIS A 235 -10.35 6.17 0.08
C HIS A 235 -9.97 4.74 0.43
N LYS A 236 -8.66 4.47 0.54
CA LYS A 236 -8.18 3.12 0.84
C LYS A 236 -8.66 2.64 2.20
N THR A 237 -8.76 3.54 3.18
CA THR A 237 -9.37 3.22 4.48
C THR A 237 -10.83 2.80 4.35
N GLY A 238 -11.64 3.53 3.58
CA GLY A 238 -13.04 3.17 3.35
C GLY A 238 -13.21 1.85 2.60
N GLU A 239 -12.40 1.62 1.56
CA GLU A 239 -12.39 0.38 0.78
C GLU A 239 -11.97 -0.84 1.61
N LEU A 240 -10.99 -0.66 2.51
CA LEU A 240 -10.54 -1.69 3.42
C LEU A 240 -11.64 -2.05 4.42
N LEU A 241 -12.26 -1.06 5.05
CA LEU A 241 -13.35 -1.27 6.02
C LEU A 241 -14.60 -1.86 5.39
N ALA A 242 -14.91 -1.50 4.14
CA ALA A 242 -16.04 -2.11 3.42
C ALA A 242 -15.87 -3.62 3.21
N ARG A 243 -14.63 -4.13 3.15
CA ARG A 243 -14.32 -5.55 2.96
C ARG A 243 -14.07 -6.29 4.27
N LEU A 244 -13.46 -5.61 5.24
CA LEU A 244 -13.07 -6.24 6.50
C LEU A 244 -14.09 -6.08 7.62
N GLY A 245 -15.08 -5.18 7.47
CA GLY A 245 -16.11 -4.94 8.47
C GLY A 245 -15.86 -3.70 9.34
N ALA A 246 -16.96 -3.14 9.86
CA ALA A 246 -16.95 -1.90 10.64
C ALA A 246 -16.33 -2.06 12.04
N GLU A 247 -16.22 -3.29 12.55
CA GLU A 247 -15.56 -3.62 13.80
C GLU A 247 -14.07 -3.26 13.81
N LEU A 248 -13.45 -3.15 12.63
CA LEU A 248 -12.06 -2.71 12.47
C LEU A 248 -11.92 -1.20 12.25
N ALA A 249 -13.01 -0.43 12.33
CA ALA A 249 -12.98 1.02 12.16
C ALA A 249 -12.00 1.68 13.14
N ALA A 250 -12.02 1.29 14.42
CA ALA A 250 -11.16 1.87 15.45
C ALA A 250 -9.65 1.73 15.14
N PRO A 251 -9.08 0.52 14.97
CA PRO A 251 -7.65 0.39 14.67
C PRO A 251 -7.25 1.01 13.33
N VAL A 252 -8.07 0.90 12.29
CA VAL A 252 -7.74 1.41 10.94
C VAL A 252 -7.79 2.94 10.90
N LEU A 253 -8.88 3.55 11.39
CA LEU A 253 -9.02 5.01 11.39
C LEU A 253 -8.06 5.68 12.37
N ALA A 254 -7.77 5.05 13.51
CA ALA A 254 -6.75 5.56 14.44
C ALA A 254 -5.37 5.61 13.78
N ALA A 255 -4.96 4.54 13.10
CA ALA A 255 -3.70 4.52 12.35
C ALA A 255 -3.68 5.62 11.28
N TYR A 256 -4.76 5.76 10.51
CA TYR A 256 -4.83 6.77 9.45
C TYR A 256 -4.77 8.21 9.99
N VAL A 257 -5.56 8.55 11.01
CA VAL A 257 -5.58 9.88 11.63
C VAL A 257 -4.26 10.21 12.28
N ARG A 258 -3.64 9.23 12.97
CA ARG A 258 -2.28 9.38 13.49
C ARG A 258 -1.29 9.73 12.36
N GLY A 259 -1.39 9.04 11.23
CA GLY A 259 -0.58 9.31 10.04
C GLY A 259 -0.77 10.72 9.47
N LEU A 260 -1.97 11.29 9.56
CA LEU A 260 -2.19 12.69 9.16
C LEU A 260 -1.42 13.68 10.05
N CYS A 261 -1.30 13.41 11.36
CA CYS A 261 -0.54 14.27 12.28
C CYS A 261 0.98 14.14 12.11
N TYR A 262 1.48 12.99 11.64
CA TYR A 262 2.90 12.78 11.35
C TYR A 262 3.27 13.00 9.88
N ALA A 263 2.31 13.42 9.04
CA ALA A 263 2.51 13.59 7.62
C ALA A 263 3.60 14.64 7.34
N THR A 264 4.51 14.32 6.41
CA THR A 264 5.52 15.29 6.01
C THR A 264 4.88 16.45 5.23
N ARG A 265 5.17 17.70 5.62
CA ARG A 265 4.69 18.89 4.90
C ARG A 265 5.63 19.26 3.76
N GLU A 266 5.38 18.70 2.59
CA GLU A 266 6.17 18.94 1.38
C GLU A 266 6.11 20.42 0.97
N ASP A 267 5.01 21.12 1.22
CA ASP A 267 4.87 22.56 0.94
C ASP A 267 5.82 23.46 1.76
N LEU A 268 6.51 22.93 2.78
CA LEU A 268 7.55 23.68 3.50
C LEU A 268 8.94 23.58 2.88
N ILE A 269 9.22 22.53 2.09
CA ILE A 269 10.55 22.35 1.51
C ILE A 269 10.79 23.38 0.39
N PRO A 270 12.06 23.76 0.09
CA PRO A 270 12.36 24.85 -0.83
C PRO A 270 11.69 24.76 -2.21
N GLU A 271 11.52 23.53 -2.72
CA GLU A 271 10.90 23.28 -4.02
C GLU A 271 9.41 23.64 -4.07
N PHE A 272 8.64 23.32 -3.02
CA PHE A 272 7.18 23.51 -3.00
C PHE A 272 6.70 24.66 -2.12
N ARG A 273 7.59 25.43 -1.48
CA ARG A 273 7.28 26.68 -0.78
C ARG A 273 6.34 27.65 -1.53
N PRO A 274 6.33 27.72 -2.88
CA PRO A 274 5.35 28.53 -3.61
C PRO A 274 3.89 28.06 -3.51
N TYR A 275 3.60 26.85 -3.02
CA TYR A 275 2.28 26.21 -3.03
C TYR A 275 1.19 27.07 -2.37
N ALA A 276 1.38 27.54 -1.14
CA ALA A 276 0.38 28.38 -0.44
C ALA A 276 0.03 29.66 -1.22
N ARG A 277 1.02 30.27 -1.88
CA ARG A 277 0.80 31.44 -2.75
C ARG A 277 0.11 31.07 -4.06
N ALA A 278 0.30 29.85 -4.56
CA ALA A 278 -0.41 29.36 -5.73
C ALA A 278 -1.87 29.07 -5.40
N LEU A 279 -2.17 28.53 -4.21
CA LEU A 279 -3.52 28.29 -3.74
C LEU A 279 -4.34 29.59 -3.66
N ALA A 280 -3.75 30.65 -3.09
CA ALA A 280 -4.39 31.97 -2.99
C ALA A 280 -4.65 32.67 -4.34
N LYS A 281 -4.09 32.16 -5.44
CA LYS A 281 -4.26 32.70 -6.80
C LYS A 281 -5.30 31.94 -7.63
N LEU A 282 -5.88 30.86 -7.11
CA LEU A 282 -6.96 30.17 -7.81
C LEU A 282 -8.18 31.09 -7.95
N PRO A 283 -8.92 30.99 -9.07
CA PRO A 283 -10.18 31.70 -9.19
C PRO A 283 -11.20 31.18 -8.15
N PRO A 284 -12.18 32.00 -7.74
CA PRO A 284 -13.18 31.59 -6.76
C PRO A 284 -14.09 30.45 -7.24
N ALA A 285 -14.16 30.24 -8.56
CA ALA A 285 -14.84 29.12 -9.20
C ALA A 285 -14.09 28.74 -10.48
N PHE A 286 -14.20 27.47 -10.86
CA PHE A 286 -13.72 26.99 -12.16
C PHE A 286 -14.69 27.39 -13.27
N GLY A 287 -14.18 27.51 -14.50
CA GLY A 287 -15.02 27.61 -15.69
C GLY A 287 -15.76 26.30 -15.99
N ASP A 288 -16.54 26.27 -17.06
CA ASP A 288 -17.43 25.16 -17.41
C ASP A 288 -17.08 24.45 -18.72
N ALA A 289 -16.09 24.95 -19.47
CA ALA A 289 -15.66 24.35 -20.73
C ALA A 289 -15.12 22.93 -20.51
N ARG A 290 -15.52 22.00 -21.37
CA ARG A 290 -15.27 20.55 -21.22
C ARG A 290 -14.39 19.96 -22.32
N GLU A 291 -13.90 20.80 -23.22
CA GLU A 291 -13.02 20.40 -24.31
C GLU A 291 -11.70 19.85 -23.73
N PRO A 292 -11.32 18.61 -24.05
CA PRO A 292 -10.06 18.03 -23.60
C PRO A 292 -8.86 18.87 -24.06
N CYS A 293 -7.79 18.91 -23.25
CA CYS A 293 -6.54 19.53 -23.67
C CYS A 293 -5.95 18.76 -24.86
N ASP A 294 -5.44 19.47 -25.87
CA ASP A 294 -4.73 18.81 -26.96
C ASP A 294 -3.36 18.28 -26.53
N ASP A 295 -2.73 17.48 -27.37
CA ASP A 295 -1.44 16.86 -27.04
C ASP A 295 -0.31 17.88 -26.91
N ALA A 296 -0.37 19.01 -27.62
CA ALA A 296 0.65 20.04 -27.53
C ALA A 296 0.58 20.75 -26.16
N GLU A 297 -0.62 21.02 -25.67
CA GLU A 297 -0.86 21.56 -24.33
C GLU A 297 -0.28 20.65 -23.25
N VAL A 298 -0.57 19.34 -23.29
CA VAL A 298 -0.05 18.42 -22.25
C VAL A 298 1.45 18.15 -22.41
N ARG A 299 1.97 18.03 -23.63
CA ARG A 299 3.43 17.92 -23.83
C ARG A 299 4.18 19.11 -23.26
N ALA A 300 3.59 20.31 -23.27
CA ALA A 300 4.20 21.50 -22.67
C ALA A 300 4.28 21.45 -21.13
N LEU A 301 3.52 20.56 -20.47
CA LEU A 301 3.60 20.33 -19.02
C LEU A 301 4.73 19.36 -18.65
N VAL A 302 5.04 18.40 -19.53
CA VAL A 302 6.07 17.39 -19.29
C VAL A 302 7.45 18.07 -19.27
N GLY A 303 8.16 17.93 -18.16
CA GLY A 303 9.45 18.61 -17.94
C GLY A 303 9.34 20.09 -17.54
N ALA A 304 8.13 20.65 -17.44
CA ALA A 304 7.92 22.04 -17.06
C ALA A 304 8.23 22.29 -15.58
N SER A 305 8.70 23.49 -15.25
CA SER A 305 8.93 23.89 -13.85
C SER A 305 7.62 24.04 -13.09
N LEU A 306 7.67 23.90 -11.76
CA LEU A 306 6.51 24.06 -10.88
C LEU A 306 5.74 25.37 -11.15
N SER A 307 6.45 26.48 -11.31
CA SER A 307 5.86 27.79 -11.63
C SER A 307 5.09 27.79 -12.96
N LYS A 308 5.61 27.09 -13.99
CA LYS A 308 4.93 26.97 -15.29
C LYS A 308 3.67 26.10 -15.18
N VAL A 309 3.74 24.98 -14.47
CA VAL A 309 2.57 24.10 -14.27
C VAL A 309 1.50 24.81 -13.44
N PHE A 310 1.86 25.51 -12.37
CA PHE A 310 0.92 26.34 -11.60
C PHE A 310 0.27 27.44 -12.46
N SER A 311 1.07 28.16 -13.26
CA SER A 311 0.54 29.19 -14.16
C SER A 311 -0.44 28.61 -15.19
N TRP A 312 -0.18 27.39 -15.66
CA TRP A 312 -1.10 26.67 -16.52
C TRP A 312 -2.40 26.31 -15.78
N VAL A 313 -2.33 25.77 -14.55
CA VAL A 313 -3.53 25.49 -13.74
C VAL A 313 -4.36 26.75 -13.52
N HIS A 314 -3.74 27.86 -13.12
CA HIS A 314 -4.43 29.14 -12.91
C HIS A 314 -5.16 29.61 -14.16
N LYS A 315 -4.47 29.61 -15.31
CA LYS A 315 -5.05 30.06 -16.58
C LYS A 315 -6.20 29.15 -17.03
N GLN A 316 -6.04 27.83 -16.95
CA GLN A 316 -7.05 26.90 -17.42
C GLN A 316 -8.27 26.86 -16.48
N ALA A 317 -8.07 27.07 -15.17
CA ALA A 317 -9.15 27.10 -14.20
C ALA A 317 -10.17 28.22 -14.46
N GLU A 318 -9.77 29.34 -15.09
CA GLU A 318 -10.69 30.43 -15.44
C GLU A 318 -11.74 30.03 -16.48
N ALA A 319 -11.39 29.10 -17.38
CA ALA A 319 -12.21 28.78 -18.55
C ALA A 319 -12.79 27.35 -18.51
N ARG A 320 -12.07 26.39 -17.94
CA ARG A 320 -12.38 24.97 -18.05
C ARG A 320 -12.84 24.36 -16.74
N ALA A 321 -13.68 23.34 -16.88
CA ALA A 321 -14.11 22.48 -15.78
C ALA A 321 -12.88 21.76 -15.15
N PRO A 322 -12.87 21.56 -13.83
CA PRO A 322 -11.72 20.99 -13.13
C PRO A 322 -11.39 19.55 -13.59
N GLU A 323 -12.38 18.80 -14.08
CA GLU A 323 -12.19 17.46 -14.65
C GLU A 323 -11.30 17.48 -15.89
N VAL A 324 -11.34 18.56 -16.69
CA VAL A 324 -10.46 18.71 -17.86
C VAL A 324 -9.01 18.92 -17.44
N LEU A 325 -8.79 19.72 -16.39
CA LEU A 325 -7.45 19.93 -15.83
C LEU A 325 -6.92 18.64 -15.18
N HIS A 326 -7.79 17.90 -14.49
CA HIS A 326 -7.48 16.61 -13.91
C HIS A 326 -7.04 15.59 -14.96
N ASP A 327 -7.79 15.43 -16.05
CA ASP A 327 -7.45 14.52 -17.15
C ASP A 327 -6.09 14.88 -17.76
N ALA A 328 -5.84 16.17 -18.00
CA ALA A 328 -4.59 16.67 -18.57
C ALA A 328 -3.38 16.48 -17.64
N LEU A 329 -3.53 16.73 -16.33
CA LEU A 329 -2.47 16.50 -15.35
C LEU A 329 -2.22 15.00 -15.15
N THR A 330 -3.26 14.16 -15.20
CA THR A 330 -3.14 12.70 -15.18
C THR A 330 -2.33 12.21 -16.38
N ARG A 331 -2.63 12.72 -17.59
CA ARG A 331 -1.87 12.43 -18.81
C ARG A 331 -0.41 12.91 -18.70
N ALA A 332 -0.16 14.06 -18.09
CA ALA A 332 1.20 14.55 -17.84
C ALA A 332 1.97 13.64 -16.87
N CYS A 333 1.35 13.18 -15.78
CA CYS A 333 1.93 12.18 -14.87
C CYS A 333 2.27 10.87 -15.59
N ALA A 334 1.38 10.38 -16.47
CA ALA A 334 1.63 9.20 -17.30
C ALA A 334 2.84 9.41 -18.23
N HIS A 335 2.95 10.59 -18.86
CA HIS A 335 4.13 10.93 -19.66
C HIS A 335 5.43 11.02 -18.84
N ASN A 336 5.37 11.49 -17.58
CA ASN A 336 6.54 11.45 -16.70
C ASN A 336 6.99 10.01 -16.46
N ILE A 337 6.06 9.06 -16.20
CA ILE A 337 6.40 7.63 -16.09
C ILE A 337 6.99 7.12 -17.41
N LEU A 338 6.43 7.48 -18.56
CA LEU A 338 6.90 7.07 -19.89
C LEU A 338 8.27 7.64 -20.28
N ARG A 339 8.65 8.79 -19.70
CA ARG A 339 9.92 9.47 -19.97
C ARG A 339 10.94 9.35 -18.86
N PHE A 340 10.62 8.74 -17.71
CA PHE A 340 11.62 8.54 -16.66
C PHE A 340 12.88 7.85 -17.21
N ASP A 341 14.05 8.45 -17.02
CA ASP A 341 15.33 7.84 -17.36
C ASP A 341 15.78 6.92 -16.22
N ALA A 342 15.68 5.61 -16.47
CA ALA A 342 16.02 4.58 -15.50
C ALA A 342 17.50 4.59 -15.08
N ALA A 343 18.39 5.23 -15.85
CA ALA A 343 19.78 5.38 -15.47
C ALA A 343 19.93 6.18 -14.16
N HIS A 344 19.02 7.12 -13.87
CA HIS A 344 19.01 7.82 -12.58
C HIS A 344 18.66 6.88 -11.42
N ALA A 345 17.66 6.02 -11.59
CA ALA A 345 17.34 4.99 -10.59
C ALA A 345 18.50 4.01 -10.38
N GLU A 346 19.36 3.78 -11.38
CA GLU A 346 20.48 2.85 -11.28
C GLU A 346 21.78 3.48 -10.77
N ALA A 347 21.93 4.81 -10.91
CA ALA A 347 23.16 5.55 -10.64
C ALA A 347 23.69 5.32 -9.22
N SER A 348 25.01 5.27 -9.03
CA SER A 348 25.60 5.09 -7.69
C SER A 348 26.28 6.35 -7.17
N ASP A 349 26.66 7.27 -8.06
CA ASP A 349 27.45 8.46 -7.75
C ASP A 349 26.58 9.72 -7.81
N VAL A 350 25.54 9.74 -6.97
CA VAL A 350 24.54 10.82 -6.93
C VAL A 350 24.37 11.32 -5.50
N LYS A 351 23.96 12.59 -5.36
CA LYS A 351 23.67 13.18 -4.04
C LYS A 351 22.39 12.56 -3.48
N VAL A 352 22.22 12.62 -2.16
CA VAL A 352 20.99 12.14 -1.49
C VAL A 352 19.74 12.82 -2.06
N ALA A 353 19.82 14.12 -2.35
CA ALA A 353 18.72 14.89 -2.94
C ALA A 353 18.36 14.47 -4.38
N ASP A 354 19.19 13.67 -5.03
CA ASP A 354 18.98 13.13 -6.38
C ASP A 354 18.60 11.63 -6.34
N ASN A 355 18.32 11.07 -5.15
CA ASN A 355 17.74 9.74 -5.03
C ASN A 355 16.34 9.74 -5.65
N ILE A 356 16.15 8.85 -6.62
CA ILE A 356 14.90 8.73 -7.36
C ILE A 356 14.69 7.27 -7.76
N GLY A 357 13.44 6.84 -7.83
CA GLY A 357 13.02 5.54 -8.31
C GLY A 357 11.64 5.59 -8.94
N TRP A 358 11.15 4.42 -9.37
CA TRP A 358 9.83 4.32 -10.00
C TRP A 358 8.68 4.70 -9.08
N LEU A 359 8.85 4.49 -7.77
CA LEU A 359 7.82 4.80 -6.78
C LEU A 359 7.52 6.30 -6.80
N ASP A 360 8.53 7.16 -6.95
CA ASP A 360 8.37 8.63 -7.05
C ASP A 360 7.46 9.08 -8.21
N PHE A 361 7.25 8.23 -9.21
CA PHE A 361 6.38 8.54 -10.36
C PHE A 361 4.99 7.91 -10.23
N SER A 362 4.91 6.69 -9.69
CA SER A 362 3.64 5.95 -9.56
C SER A 362 2.58 6.71 -8.73
N HIS A 363 3.01 7.50 -7.73
CA HIS A 363 2.14 8.32 -6.90
C HIS A 363 1.29 9.30 -7.70
N GLY A 364 1.81 9.83 -8.82
CA GLY A 364 1.06 10.76 -9.66
C GLY A 364 -0.26 10.17 -10.18
N LEU A 365 -0.28 8.86 -10.48
CA LEU A 365 -1.47 8.17 -10.98
C LEU A 365 -2.40 7.70 -9.84
N THR A 366 -1.85 7.19 -8.74
CA THR A 366 -2.66 6.78 -7.58
C THR A 366 -3.31 7.98 -6.90
N PHE A 367 -2.59 9.10 -6.78
CA PHE A 367 -3.12 10.37 -6.31
C PHE A 367 -4.19 10.93 -7.25
N ALA A 368 -3.98 10.87 -8.57
CA ALA A 368 -4.98 11.30 -9.54
C ALA A 368 -6.32 10.56 -9.37
N SER A 369 -6.31 9.24 -9.15
CA SER A 369 -7.53 8.48 -8.85
C SER A 369 -8.20 8.96 -7.55
N ALA A 370 -7.41 9.15 -6.49
CA ALA A 370 -7.93 9.67 -5.22
C ALA A 370 -8.56 11.07 -5.39
N VAL A 371 -7.94 11.95 -6.19
CA VAL A 371 -8.46 13.29 -6.48
C VAL A 371 -9.83 13.22 -7.15
N ARG A 372 -9.99 12.47 -8.25
CA ARG A 372 -11.28 12.41 -8.95
C ARG A 372 -12.39 11.94 -8.01
N ARG A 373 -12.14 10.89 -7.24
CA ARG A 373 -13.11 10.30 -6.31
C ARG A 373 -13.48 11.24 -5.17
N THR A 374 -12.47 11.88 -4.54
CA THR A 374 -12.72 12.85 -3.47
C THR A 374 -13.49 14.05 -4.00
N CYS A 375 -13.05 14.63 -5.11
CA CYS A 375 -13.58 15.90 -5.59
C CYS A 375 -14.94 15.73 -6.28
N ALA A 376 -15.27 14.54 -6.80
CA ALA A 376 -16.63 14.22 -7.23
C ALA A 376 -17.63 14.27 -6.05
N ALA A 377 -17.22 13.82 -4.86
CA ALA A 377 -18.04 13.91 -3.65
C ALA A 377 -17.97 15.29 -2.98
N GLN A 378 -16.84 16.00 -3.13
CA GLN A 378 -16.59 17.31 -2.52
C GLN A 378 -15.96 18.28 -3.55
N PRO A 379 -16.79 18.91 -4.40
CA PRO A 379 -16.28 19.76 -5.49
C PRO A 379 -15.44 20.97 -5.03
N SER A 380 -15.59 21.42 -3.78
CA SER A 380 -14.78 22.50 -3.20
C SER A 380 -13.29 22.15 -3.08
N LEU A 381 -12.93 20.86 -3.15
CA LEU A 381 -11.55 20.39 -2.99
C LEU A 381 -10.76 20.35 -4.32
N TRP A 382 -11.38 20.62 -5.46
CA TRP A 382 -10.71 20.61 -6.76
C TRP A 382 -9.49 21.53 -6.82
N GLY A 383 -9.57 22.73 -6.24
CA GLY A 383 -8.49 23.71 -6.20
C GLY A 383 -7.17 23.18 -5.64
N PRO A 384 -7.11 22.86 -4.32
CA PRO A 384 -5.90 22.30 -3.72
C PRO A 384 -5.48 20.98 -4.38
N ALA A 385 -6.42 20.10 -4.73
CA ALA A 385 -6.12 18.83 -5.37
C ALA A 385 -5.38 18.97 -6.70
N LEU A 386 -5.83 19.86 -7.60
CA LEU A 386 -5.19 20.09 -8.90
C LEU A 386 -3.82 20.73 -8.77
N LEU A 387 -3.62 21.62 -7.78
CA LEU A 387 -2.29 22.17 -7.50
C LEU A 387 -1.32 21.11 -6.95
N GLN A 388 -1.80 20.17 -6.13
CA GLN A 388 -0.95 19.05 -5.69
C GLN A 388 -0.63 18.09 -6.84
N MET A 389 -1.57 17.83 -7.76
CA MET A 389 -1.27 17.12 -9.02
C MET A 389 -0.19 17.85 -9.83
N ALA A 390 -0.24 19.19 -9.90
CA ALA A 390 0.80 19.99 -10.54
C ALA A 390 2.18 19.84 -9.85
N CYS A 391 2.22 19.65 -8.53
CA CYS A 391 3.45 19.33 -7.81
C CYS A 391 4.05 17.99 -8.30
N PHE A 392 3.25 16.94 -8.45
CA PHE A 392 3.72 15.65 -9.00
C PHE A 392 4.26 15.77 -10.42
N VAL A 393 3.57 16.51 -11.29
CA VAL A 393 4.02 16.74 -12.67
C VAL A 393 5.40 17.43 -12.70
N ALA A 394 5.62 18.40 -11.82
CA ALA A 394 6.85 19.20 -11.82
C ALA A 394 8.02 18.59 -11.04
N ARG A 395 7.77 17.80 -9.97
CA ARG A 395 8.81 17.28 -9.06
C ARG A 395 9.90 16.53 -9.80
N ASN A 396 9.50 15.60 -10.66
CA ASN A 396 10.44 14.64 -11.27
C ASN A 396 11.01 15.12 -12.60
N ARG A 397 10.78 16.38 -12.99
CA ARG A 397 11.15 16.95 -14.29
C ARG A 397 12.63 16.81 -14.67
N ARG A 398 13.52 16.70 -13.68
CA ARG A 398 14.98 16.64 -13.87
C ARG A 398 15.47 15.24 -14.23
N PHE A 399 14.63 14.22 -14.07
CA PHE A 399 14.96 12.82 -14.28
C PHE A 399 14.30 12.23 -15.53
N LEU A 400 13.80 13.09 -16.41
CA LEU A 400 13.13 12.69 -17.65
C LEU A 400 14.15 12.64 -18.79
N ASP A 401 14.06 11.60 -19.62
CA ASP A 401 14.78 11.50 -20.87
C ASP A 401 14.28 12.57 -21.85
N ALA A 402 15.23 13.37 -22.35
CA ALA A 402 15.02 14.39 -23.37
C ALA A 402 15.09 13.84 -24.80
N GLY A 403 15.32 12.53 -24.97
CA GLY A 403 15.47 11.86 -26.25
C GLY A 403 14.27 12.01 -27.19
N GLU A 404 14.56 11.85 -28.48
CA GLU A 404 13.61 12.04 -29.59
C GLU A 404 12.66 10.85 -29.82
N GLY A 405 12.75 9.80 -28.99
CA GLY A 405 11.87 8.64 -29.10
C GLY A 405 10.42 8.96 -28.74
N ASP A 406 9.47 8.26 -29.37
CA ASP A 406 8.08 8.24 -28.93
C ASP A 406 7.86 7.09 -27.94
N PRO A 407 7.92 7.34 -26.62
CA PRO A 407 7.72 6.29 -25.64
C PRO A 407 6.30 5.74 -25.67
N LEU A 408 5.32 6.50 -26.17
CA LEU A 408 3.94 6.04 -26.28
C LEU A 408 3.84 4.89 -27.28
N ALA A 409 4.45 5.03 -28.45
CA ALA A 409 4.54 3.96 -29.45
C ALA A 409 5.25 2.71 -28.90
N ARG A 410 6.31 2.88 -28.10
CA ARG A 410 7.10 1.76 -27.55
C ARG A 410 6.32 0.90 -26.55
N TYR A 411 5.49 1.53 -25.72
CA TYR A 411 4.74 0.85 -24.65
C TYR A 411 3.23 0.75 -24.95
N ARG A 412 2.83 0.97 -26.20
CA ARG A 412 1.46 0.91 -26.67
C ARG A 412 0.76 -0.38 -26.22
N VAL A 413 -0.53 -0.25 -25.91
CA VAL A 413 -1.40 -1.34 -25.45
C VAL A 413 -2.54 -1.48 -26.43
N ASP A 414 -2.50 -2.53 -27.26
CA ASP A 414 -3.55 -2.79 -28.25
C ASP A 414 -4.72 -3.60 -27.66
N ASP A 415 -4.44 -4.45 -26.67
CA ASP A 415 -5.44 -5.24 -25.95
C ASP A 415 -5.37 -4.95 -24.45
N ARG A 416 -6.39 -4.25 -23.98
CA ARG A 416 -6.52 -3.83 -22.57
C ARG A 416 -6.80 -5.01 -21.65
N GLN A 417 -7.64 -5.94 -22.10
CA GLN A 417 -8.04 -7.09 -21.30
C GLN A 417 -6.86 -8.05 -21.13
N ALA A 418 -6.11 -8.29 -22.20
CA ALA A 418 -4.89 -9.09 -22.14
C ALA A 418 -3.84 -8.45 -21.22
N LEU A 419 -3.66 -7.11 -21.27
CA LEU A 419 -2.76 -6.41 -20.36
C LEU A 419 -3.15 -6.66 -18.90
N PHE A 420 -4.40 -6.39 -18.49
CA PHE A 420 -4.78 -6.55 -17.08
C PHE A 420 -4.71 -7.99 -16.60
N ALA A 421 -5.04 -8.97 -17.44
CA ALA A 421 -4.85 -10.38 -17.10
C ALA A 421 -3.37 -10.70 -16.84
N GLU A 422 -2.47 -10.22 -17.69
CA GLU A 422 -1.02 -10.38 -17.54
C GLU A 422 -0.49 -9.68 -16.27
N LEU A 423 -0.91 -8.44 -16.02
CA LEU A 423 -0.47 -7.67 -14.86
C LEU A 423 -0.94 -8.29 -13.53
N ARG A 424 -2.17 -8.82 -13.48
CA ARG A 424 -2.67 -9.53 -12.29
C ARG A 424 -1.85 -10.77 -11.99
N ALA A 425 -1.60 -11.61 -13.00
CA ALA A 425 -0.74 -12.78 -12.86
C ALA A 425 0.67 -12.40 -12.37
N ARG A 426 1.24 -11.32 -12.92
CA ARG A 426 2.56 -10.82 -12.53
C ARG A 426 2.60 -10.23 -11.13
N VAL A 427 1.54 -9.57 -10.67
CA VAL A 427 1.44 -9.06 -9.30
C VAL A 427 1.34 -10.22 -8.31
N CYS A 428 0.69 -11.33 -8.66
CA CYS A 428 0.61 -12.54 -7.83
C CYS A 428 1.92 -13.36 -7.82
N ASP A 429 2.76 -13.25 -8.87
CA ASP A 429 4.05 -13.97 -8.99
C ASP A 429 5.20 -13.00 -9.35
N HIS A 430 5.48 -12.06 -8.44
CA HIS A 430 6.35 -10.91 -8.73
C HIS A 430 7.84 -11.13 -8.39
N GLY A 431 8.17 -12.06 -7.49
CA GLY A 431 9.55 -12.36 -7.09
C GLY A 431 10.31 -11.20 -6.41
N LEU A 432 9.60 -10.20 -5.88
CA LEU A 432 10.20 -9.02 -5.23
C LEU A 432 10.24 -9.21 -3.70
N PRO A 433 11.38 -9.00 -3.02
CA PRO A 433 11.53 -9.33 -1.61
C PRO A 433 10.89 -8.32 -0.63
N LEU A 434 10.68 -7.07 -1.06
CA LEU A 434 10.09 -6.03 -0.23
C LEU A 434 8.64 -5.79 -0.69
N PRO A 435 7.65 -5.90 0.21
CA PRO A 435 6.22 -5.86 -0.15
C PRO A 435 5.77 -4.49 -0.68
N ILE A 436 6.56 -3.44 -0.43
CA ILE A 436 6.31 -2.11 -0.96
C ILE A 436 6.27 -2.07 -2.50
N HIS A 437 7.10 -2.85 -3.19
CA HIS A 437 7.16 -2.81 -4.65
C HIS A 437 5.94 -3.45 -5.34
N PRO A 438 5.54 -4.70 -5.03
CA PRO A 438 4.31 -5.26 -5.58
C PRO A 438 3.08 -4.45 -5.13
N ALA A 439 3.07 -3.88 -3.92
CA ALA A 439 2.04 -2.94 -3.51
C ALA A 439 1.92 -1.72 -4.45
N HIS A 440 3.04 -1.17 -4.93
CA HIS A 440 2.99 -0.08 -5.90
C HIS A 440 2.54 -0.51 -7.29
N TRP A 441 2.92 -1.70 -7.75
CA TRP A 441 2.37 -2.28 -8.99
C TRP A 441 0.87 -2.43 -8.91
N LEU A 442 0.38 -3.06 -7.84
CA LEU A 442 -1.03 -3.30 -7.56
C LEU A 442 -1.83 -1.99 -7.45
N LYS A 443 -1.43 -1.07 -6.55
CA LYS A 443 -2.12 0.22 -6.36
C LYS A 443 -2.22 1.00 -7.66
N THR A 444 -1.16 1.01 -8.46
CA THR A 444 -1.14 1.74 -9.76
C THR A 444 -2.02 1.04 -10.79
N MET A 445 -1.99 -0.29 -10.87
CA MET A 445 -2.87 -1.06 -11.74
C MET A 445 -4.33 -0.81 -11.40
N CYS A 446 -4.72 -0.94 -10.12
CA CYS A 446 -6.08 -0.68 -9.65
C CYS A 446 -6.50 0.76 -9.92
N ALA A 447 -5.64 1.75 -9.64
CA ALA A 447 -5.93 3.16 -9.92
C ALA A 447 -6.15 3.41 -11.42
N VAL A 448 -5.32 2.86 -12.30
CA VAL A 448 -5.52 3.02 -13.75
C VAL A 448 -6.81 2.34 -14.19
N GLU A 449 -7.05 1.09 -13.79
CA GLU A 449 -8.25 0.33 -14.17
C GLU A 449 -9.55 1.04 -13.75
N LEU A 450 -9.61 1.52 -12.50
CA LEU A 450 -10.77 2.24 -11.96
C LEU A 450 -11.07 3.54 -12.71
N GLU A 451 -10.04 4.24 -13.19
CA GLU A 451 -10.18 5.57 -13.77
C GLU A 451 -10.34 5.56 -15.30
N LEU A 452 -10.05 4.44 -15.98
CA LEU A 452 -10.19 4.32 -17.44
C LEU A 452 -11.53 4.83 -17.99
N PRO A 453 -12.70 4.51 -17.41
CA PRO A 453 -14.00 5.00 -17.91
C PRO A 453 -14.19 6.52 -17.81
N HIS A 454 -13.36 7.19 -17.02
CA HIS A 454 -13.43 8.63 -16.73
C HIS A 454 -12.37 9.46 -17.46
N MET A 455 -11.44 8.81 -18.15
CA MET A 455 -10.34 9.44 -18.88
C MET A 455 -10.69 9.71 -20.34
N SER A 456 -10.12 10.78 -20.92
CA SER A 456 -10.15 10.98 -22.37
C SER A 456 -9.40 9.86 -23.11
N PRO A 457 -9.71 9.56 -24.39
CA PRO A 457 -9.03 8.49 -25.13
C PRO A 457 -7.50 8.60 -25.13
N SER A 458 -6.96 9.81 -25.29
CA SER A 458 -5.52 10.06 -25.22
C SER A 458 -4.91 9.83 -23.84
N THR A 459 -5.68 10.12 -22.78
CA THR A 459 -5.23 9.87 -21.40
C THR A 459 -5.25 8.38 -21.11
N GLN A 460 -6.27 7.64 -21.57
CA GLN A 460 -6.31 6.17 -21.49
C GLN A 460 -5.08 5.54 -22.17
N GLU A 461 -4.73 5.99 -23.38
CA GLU A 461 -3.56 5.47 -24.10
C GLU A 461 -2.26 5.71 -23.31
N ALA A 462 -2.07 6.93 -22.81
CA ALA A 462 -0.88 7.29 -22.04
C ALA A 462 -0.77 6.53 -20.71
N THR A 463 -1.87 6.39 -19.96
CA THR A 463 -1.86 5.71 -18.65
C THR A 463 -1.67 4.21 -18.78
N LEU A 464 -2.26 3.58 -19.79
CA LEU A 464 -2.03 2.15 -20.10
C LEU A 464 -0.58 1.89 -20.49
N ALA A 465 0.00 2.73 -21.37
CA ALA A 465 1.40 2.62 -21.76
C ALA A 465 2.34 2.87 -20.58
N ALA A 466 2.05 3.86 -19.73
CA ALA A 466 2.79 4.14 -18.51
C ALA A 466 2.76 2.97 -17.53
N LEU A 467 1.59 2.39 -17.28
CA LEU A 467 1.41 1.22 -16.42
C LEU A 467 2.22 0.03 -16.95
N ARG A 468 2.09 -0.26 -18.25
CA ARG A 468 2.86 -1.32 -18.91
C ARG A 468 4.36 -1.10 -18.71
N ARG A 469 4.87 0.11 -18.96
CA ARG A 469 6.29 0.44 -18.74
C ARG A 469 6.71 0.21 -17.30
N PHE A 470 5.94 0.73 -16.34
CA PHE A 470 6.28 0.72 -14.93
C PHE A 470 6.40 -0.71 -14.37
N VAL A 471 5.41 -1.57 -14.64
CA VAL A 471 5.40 -2.95 -14.12
C VAL A 471 6.49 -3.82 -14.79
N HIS A 472 6.81 -3.53 -16.05
CA HIS A 472 7.85 -4.25 -16.80
C HIS A 472 9.27 -3.74 -16.57
N ALA A 473 9.43 -2.59 -15.93
CA ALA A 473 10.74 -1.99 -15.75
C ALA A 473 11.59 -2.79 -14.75
N PRO A 474 12.88 -3.00 -15.04
CA PRO A 474 13.79 -3.51 -14.03
C PRO A 474 13.91 -2.53 -12.86
N MET A 475 14.05 -3.07 -11.65
CA MET A 475 14.22 -2.27 -10.43
C MET A 475 15.49 -2.69 -9.70
N LYS A 476 16.41 -1.74 -9.52
CA LYS A 476 17.57 -1.93 -8.65
C LYS A 476 17.13 -1.74 -7.21
N LEU A 477 16.85 -2.84 -6.50
CA LEU A 477 16.27 -2.78 -5.14
C LEU A 477 17.32 -2.55 -4.04
N LYS A 478 18.59 -2.85 -4.30
CA LYS A 478 19.69 -2.71 -3.32
C LYS A 478 20.76 -1.75 -3.82
N HIS A 479 20.96 -0.67 -3.08
CA HIS A 479 21.86 0.44 -3.43
C HIS A 479 23.14 0.48 -2.58
N ALA A 480 23.80 -0.67 -2.33
CA ALA A 480 24.95 -0.75 -1.43
C ALA A 480 26.06 0.27 -1.74
N ARG A 481 26.48 0.39 -3.00
CA ARG A 481 27.51 1.36 -3.41
C ARG A 481 27.06 2.81 -3.21
N ARG A 482 25.85 3.15 -3.65
CA ARG A 482 25.28 4.50 -3.49
C ARG A 482 25.22 4.90 -2.02
N ASN A 483 24.74 3.99 -1.16
CA ASN A 483 24.61 4.24 0.27
C ASN A 483 25.97 4.49 0.92
N VAL A 484 27.00 3.70 0.59
CA VAL A 484 28.37 3.91 1.09
C VAL A 484 28.94 5.24 0.59
N HIS A 485 28.79 5.55 -0.71
CA HIS A 485 29.26 6.82 -1.26
C HIS A 485 28.60 8.04 -0.61
N GLN A 486 27.27 7.99 -0.42
CA GLN A 486 26.52 9.06 0.24
C GLN A 486 26.88 9.19 1.71
N ALA A 487 27.07 8.07 2.42
CA ALA A 487 27.51 8.09 3.81
C ALA A 487 28.93 8.69 3.95
N MET A 488 29.86 8.28 3.09
CA MET A 488 31.21 8.83 3.03
C MET A 488 31.21 10.34 2.79
N ALA A 489 30.45 10.81 1.79
CA ALA A 489 30.31 12.23 1.49
C ALA A 489 29.67 13.02 2.65
N LEU A 490 28.70 12.43 3.36
CA LEU A 490 28.03 13.07 4.49
C LEU A 490 28.98 13.30 5.67
N VAL A 491 29.89 12.35 5.94
CA VAL A 491 30.86 12.44 7.06
C VAL A 491 32.24 12.96 6.65
N GLY A 492 32.43 13.36 5.39
CA GLY A 492 33.70 13.89 4.87
C GLY A 492 34.82 12.84 4.71
N VAL A 493 34.47 11.56 4.55
CA VAL A 493 35.44 10.48 4.32
C VAL A 493 35.70 10.35 2.82
N GLY A 494 36.95 10.50 2.39
CA GLY A 494 37.34 10.37 0.98
C GLY A 494 37.48 11.70 0.21
N ASP A 495 37.41 12.85 0.89
CA ASP A 495 37.73 14.18 0.33
C ASP A 495 39.25 14.43 0.20
N GLU A 496 40.10 13.46 0.53
CA GLU A 496 41.49 13.50 0.05
C GLU A 496 41.47 13.36 -1.48
N PRO A 497 42.25 14.18 -2.23
CA PRO A 497 42.31 14.07 -3.67
C PRO A 497 42.90 12.71 -4.06
N SER A 498 42.03 11.73 -4.25
CA SER A 498 42.37 10.41 -4.75
C SER A 498 42.82 10.55 -6.20
N ALA A 499 44.13 10.67 -6.38
CA ALA A 499 44.78 10.31 -7.61
C ALA A 499 44.31 8.90 -8.04
N ALA A 500 43.56 8.85 -9.15
CA ALA A 500 43.24 7.67 -9.94
C ALA A 500 42.67 6.46 -9.19
N ARG A 501 41.35 6.23 -9.33
CA ARG A 501 40.78 4.89 -9.41
C ARG A 501 39.75 4.82 -10.53
#